data_AF-A0A852HJ47-F1
#
_entry.id   AF-A0A852HJ47-F1
#
_cell.length_a   1.000
_cell.length_b   1.000
_cell.length_c   1.000
_cell.angle_alpha   90.00
_cell.angle_beta   90.00
_cell.angle_gamma   90.00
#
_symmetry.space_group_name_H-M   'P 1'
#
loop_
_entity.id
_entity.type
_entity.pdbx_description
1 polymer ?
#
loop_
_entity_poly.entity_id
_entity_poly.type
_entity_poly.pdbx_seq_one_letter_code
_entity_poly.pdbx_strand_id
1 'polypeptide(L)'
;IALDMAPNSFDDRYVRCHFRMLRALPSLNRSEFVPYGDYAEAWGKAAALWGSRGPALGSPLQLEQAIALLAYTMEDGLYPEFNKAVRGAGRSRREYLHNFHFKVMHFLLTEALSDLRGAQSHPRCLHVYRGVGVRFITRPGRIVRFGQFASASLLRNVSESYGTSTTFEVDTCHGADIRNFSYYPEEEEVLIPPFETFRVTNVTREGDDVHIQLRSHGVHSKYNCAWFRGDGPGQGHLWGTG
;
A
#
# COMPACT_ATOMS: atom_id res chain seq x y z
N ILE A 1 20.72 -4.02 -2.51
CA ILE A 1 20.06 -2.70 -2.35
C ILE A 1 20.05 -2.32 -0.88
N ALA A 2 20.44 -1.10 -0.51
CA ALA A 2 20.38 -0.67 0.90
C ALA A 2 18.93 -0.36 1.30
N LEU A 3 18.49 -0.83 2.47
CA LEU A 3 17.20 -0.43 3.03
C LEU A 3 17.30 0.97 3.65
N ASP A 4 16.28 1.79 3.42
CA ASP A 4 16.18 3.15 3.94
C ASP A 4 14.74 3.46 4.37
N MET A 5 14.45 4.75 4.57
CA MET A 5 13.12 5.25 4.97
C MET A 5 12.18 5.51 3.78
N ALA A 6 12.58 5.12 2.56
CA ALA A 6 11.89 5.36 1.31
C ALA A 6 11.45 6.83 1.13
N PRO A 7 12.39 7.79 1.03
CA PRO A 7 12.08 9.23 1.03
C PRO A 7 11.26 9.70 -0.19
N ASN A 8 11.23 8.90 -1.25
CA ASN A 8 10.55 9.16 -2.51
C ASN A 8 9.16 8.51 -2.59
N SER A 9 8.79 7.70 -1.60
CA SER A 9 7.51 7.01 -1.54
C SER A 9 6.35 7.98 -1.32
N PHE A 10 5.25 7.78 -2.04
CA PHE A 10 3.97 8.37 -1.67
C PHE A 10 3.32 7.54 -0.57
N ASP A 11 2.92 8.20 0.50
CA ASP A 11 2.67 7.55 1.79
C ASP A 11 1.54 8.19 2.58
N ASP A 12 0.58 8.76 1.86
CA ASP A 12 -0.55 9.46 2.44
C ASP A 12 -1.40 8.53 3.30
N ARG A 13 -1.80 9.03 4.46
CA ARG A 13 -2.65 8.32 5.44
C ARG A 13 -4.09 8.84 5.44
N TYR A 14 -4.38 9.86 4.63
CA TYR A 14 -5.70 10.46 4.47
C TYR A 14 -6.38 10.91 5.77
N VAL A 15 -5.57 11.28 6.77
CA VAL A 15 -6.05 11.65 8.10
C VAL A 15 -6.93 12.89 7.98
N ARG A 16 -8.19 12.74 8.39
CA ARG A 16 -9.24 13.78 8.38
C ARG A 16 -9.67 14.26 6.99
N CYS A 17 -9.42 13.50 5.92
CA CYS A 17 -9.94 13.82 4.59
C CYS A 17 -10.68 12.67 3.89
N HIS A 18 -11.01 11.59 4.61
CA HIS A 18 -11.84 10.48 4.12
C HIS A 18 -13.03 10.95 3.26
N PHE A 19 -13.95 11.74 3.83
CA PHE A 19 -15.14 12.21 3.10
C PHE A 19 -14.82 13.11 1.91
N ARG A 20 -13.71 13.86 1.96
CA ARG A 20 -13.28 14.69 0.83
C ARG A 20 -12.74 13.82 -0.30
N MET A 21 -11.95 12.80 0.02
CA MET A 21 -11.45 11.82 -0.95
C MET A 21 -12.60 11.05 -1.60
N LEU A 22 -13.58 10.57 -0.83
CA LEU A 22 -14.78 9.91 -1.36
C LEU A 22 -15.51 10.78 -2.39
N ARG A 23 -15.68 12.08 -2.11
CA ARG A 23 -16.29 13.03 -3.06
C ARG A 23 -15.44 13.27 -4.31
N ALA A 24 -14.13 13.11 -4.23
CA ALA A 24 -13.22 13.27 -5.36
C ALA A 24 -13.16 12.02 -6.25
N LEU A 25 -13.53 10.83 -5.76
CA LEU A 25 -13.41 9.56 -6.49
C LEU A 25 -14.04 9.59 -7.89
N PRO A 26 -15.27 10.11 -8.13
CA PRO A 26 -15.83 10.13 -9.48
C PRO A 26 -15.00 10.94 -10.48
N SER A 27 -14.40 12.04 -10.03
CA SER A 27 -13.51 12.85 -10.87
C SER A 27 -12.17 12.16 -11.12
N LEU A 28 -11.59 11.54 -10.09
CA LEU A 28 -10.33 10.83 -10.19
C LEU A 28 -10.46 9.59 -11.08
N ASN A 29 -11.51 8.78 -10.91
CA ASN A 29 -11.78 7.61 -11.74
C ASN A 29 -11.79 7.98 -13.22
N ARG A 30 -12.51 9.06 -13.61
CA ARG A 30 -12.52 9.51 -15.02
C ARG A 30 -11.14 9.92 -15.53
N SER A 31 -10.32 10.54 -14.67
CA SER A 31 -8.97 10.99 -15.06
C SER A 31 -7.90 9.89 -15.03
N GLU A 32 -8.08 8.85 -14.22
CA GLU A 32 -7.09 7.79 -13.99
C GLU A 32 -7.38 6.54 -14.82
N PHE A 33 -8.65 6.21 -15.09
CA PHE A 33 -8.99 4.99 -15.82
C PHE A 33 -8.95 5.17 -17.34
N VAL A 34 -9.27 6.38 -17.83
CA VAL A 34 -9.31 6.65 -19.28
C VAL A 34 -7.92 6.60 -19.94
N PRO A 35 -6.85 7.18 -19.36
CA PRO A 35 -5.52 7.12 -19.96
C PRO A 35 -4.71 5.85 -19.61
N TYR A 36 -5.12 5.06 -18.62
CA TYR A 36 -4.40 3.85 -18.17
C TYR A 36 -5.23 2.59 -18.41
N GLY A 37 -5.26 2.15 -19.68
CA GLY A 37 -6.08 1.02 -20.14
C GLY A 37 -5.92 -0.23 -19.27
N ASP A 38 -4.69 -0.57 -18.90
CA ASP A 38 -4.38 -1.75 -18.09
C ASP A 38 -4.94 -1.64 -16.65
N TYR A 39 -4.95 -0.43 -16.06
CA TYR A 39 -5.56 -0.21 -14.74
C TYR A 39 -7.09 -0.36 -14.81
N ALA A 40 -7.72 0.23 -15.82
CA ALA A 40 -9.16 0.12 -16.00
C ALA A 40 -9.62 -1.31 -16.29
N GLU A 41 -8.85 -2.06 -17.09
CA GLU A 41 -9.10 -3.47 -17.37
C GLU A 41 -8.97 -4.32 -16.11
N ALA A 42 -7.86 -4.20 -15.37
CA ALA A 42 -7.63 -4.95 -14.13
C ALA A 42 -8.75 -4.68 -13.10
N TRP A 43 -9.14 -3.41 -12.94
CA TRP A 43 -10.27 -3.05 -12.08
C TRP A 43 -11.59 -3.66 -12.57
N GLY A 44 -11.87 -3.61 -13.86
CA GLY A 44 -13.08 -4.17 -14.45
C GLY A 44 -13.21 -5.68 -14.21
N LYS A 45 -12.11 -6.42 -14.39
CA LYS A 45 -12.06 -7.85 -14.09
C LYS A 45 -12.24 -8.14 -12.60
N ALA A 46 -11.57 -7.38 -11.73
CA ALA A 46 -11.73 -7.51 -10.28
C ALA A 46 -13.18 -7.24 -9.84
N ALA A 47 -13.82 -6.20 -10.40
CA ALA A 47 -15.21 -5.87 -10.12
C ALA A 47 -16.18 -6.99 -10.57
N ALA A 48 -15.97 -7.54 -11.76
CA ALA A 48 -16.77 -8.66 -12.26
C ALA A 48 -16.61 -9.92 -11.40
N LEU A 49 -15.37 -10.28 -11.06
CA LEU A 49 -15.05 -11.43 -10.22
C LEU A 49 -15.61 -11.27 -8.81
N TRP A 50 -15.45 -10.09 -8.20
CA TRP A 50 -16.04 -9.79 -6.89
C TRP A 50 -17.57 -9.91 -6.92
N GLY A 51 -18.21 -9.39 -7.97
CA GLY A 51 -19.66 -9.51 -8.19
C GLY A 51 -20.13 -10.97 -8.24
N SER A 52 -19.34 -11.88 -8.81
CA SER A 52 -19.67 -13.32 -8.85
C SER A 52 -19.50 -14.05 -7.50
N ARG A 53 -18.75 -13.49 -6.53
CA ARG A 53 -18.54 -14.10 -5.20
C ARG A 53 -19.76 -13.95 -4.28
N GLY A 54 -20.76 -13.15 -4.67
CA GLY A 54 -21.94 -12.86 -3.84
C GLY A 54 -21.66 -11.82 -2.75
N PRO A 55 -22.69 -11.44 -1.96
CA PRO A 55 -22.54 -10.41 -0.93
C PRO A 55 -21.62 -10.88 0.21
N ALA A 56 -20.62 -10.07 0.54
CA ALA A 56 -19.76 -10.29 1.70
C ALA A 56 -20.49 -9.87 2.98
N LEU A 57 -21.43 -10.71 3.44
CA LEU A 57 -22.21 -10.48 4.65
C LEU A 57 -21.29 -10.29 5.86
N GLY A 58 -21.46 -9.17 6.57
CA GLY A 58 -20.65 -8.83 7.75
C GLY A 58 -19.23 -8.33 7.45
N SER A 59 -18.89 -8.08 6.18
CA SER A 59 -17.62 -7.44 5.81
C SER A 59 -17.53 -6.02 6.39
N PRO A 60 -16.39 -5.63 6.99
CA PRO A 60 -16.15 -4.25 7.40
C PRO A 60 -15.85 -3.32 6.21
N LEU A 61 -15.62 -3.89 5.01
CA LEU A 61 -15.23 -3.14 3.82
C LEU A 61 -16.41 -2.70 2.95
N GLN A 62 -16.29 -1.50 2.40
CA GLN A 62 -17.08 -1.01 1.27
C GLN A 62 -16.73 -1.79 -0.01
N LEU A 63 -17.64 -1.76 -0.98
CA LEU A 63 -17.51 -2.50 -2.23
C LEU A 63 -16.22 -2.15 -2.98
N GLU A 64 -15.93 -0.86 -3.12
CA GLU A 64 -14.77 -0.36 -3.86
C GLU A 64 -13.44 -0.71 -3.17
N GLN A 65 -13.44 -0.79 -1.84
CA GLN A 65 -12.27 -1.25 -1.07
C GLN A 65 -11.98 -2.73 -1.32
N ALA A 66 -13.02 -3.57 -1.32
CA ALA A 66 -12.89 -4.99 -1.61
C ALA A 66 -12.42 -5.25 -3.06
N ILE A 67 -12.97 -4.50 -4.03
CA ILE A 67 -12.53 -4.56 -5.43
C ILE A 67 -11.06 -4.12 -5.56
N ALA A 68 -10.65 -3.05 -4.86
CA ALA A 68 -9.26 -2.60 -4.88
C ALA A 68 -8.30 -3.66 -4.31
N LEU A 69 -8.64 -4.33 -3.21
CA LEU A 69 -7.85 -5.43 -2.67
C LEU A 69 -7.77 -6.58 -3.69
N LEU A 70 -8.90 -7.02 -4.25
CA LEU A 70 -8.89 -8.09 -5.25
C LEU A 70 -8.02 -7.72 -6.46
N ALA A 71 -8.21 -6.53 -7.03
CA ALA A 71 -7.42 -6.03 -8.15
C ALA A 71 -5.92 -5.97 -7.85
N TYR A 72 -5.53 -5.65 -6.62
CA TYR A 72 -4.13 -5.64 -6.20
C TYR A 72 -3.52 -7.05 -6.19
N THR A 73 -4.30 -8.08 -5.84
CA THR A 73 -3.81 -9.47 -5.71
C THR A 73 -3.91 -10.30 -6.99
N MET A 74 -4.56 -9.77 -8.03
CA MET A 74 -4.76 -10.50 -9.28
C MET A 74 -3.47 -10.69 -10.09
N GLU A 75 -3.41 -11.83 -10.78
CA GLU A 75 -2.32 -12.26 -11.68
C GLU A 75 -2.07 -11.27 -12.83
N ASP A 76 -3.08 -10.47 -13.20
CA ASP A 76 -3.08 -9.49 -14.29
C ASP A 76 -2.06 -8.34 -14.13
N GLY A 77 -1.22 -8.35 -13.09
CA GLY A 77 -0.01 -7.54 -13.05
C GLY A 77 -0.23 -6.06 -12.71
N LEU A 78 -1.32 -5.72 -12.00
CA LEU A 78 -1.53 -4.34 -11.52
C LEU A 78 -0.55 -3.96 -10.40
N TYR A 79 -0.28 -4.88 -9.47
CA TYR A 79 0.53 -4.58 -8.28
C TYR A 79 1.98 -4.15 -8.58
N PRO A 80 2.72 -4.70 -9.55
CA PRO A 80 4.10 -4.28 -9.83
C PRO A 80 4.15 -2.84 -10.34
N GLU A 81 3.24 -2.45 -11.22
CA GLU A 81 3.14 -1.09 -11.77
C GLU A 81 2.70 -0.10 -10.70
N PHE A 82 1.64 -0.44 -9.96
CA PHE A 82 1.16 0.35 -8.83
C PHE A 82 2.27 0.58 -7.81
N ASN A 83 2.93 -0.48 -7.34
CA ASN A 83 4.00 -0.36 -6.35
C ASN A 83 5.21 0.41 -6.89
N LYS A 84 5.53 0.29 -8.20
CA LYS A 84 6.56 1.13 -8.85
C LYS A 84 6.19 2.60 -8.82
N ALA A 85 4.93 2.95 -9.12
CA ALA A 85 4.45 4.32 -9.08
C ALA A 85 4.47 4.88 -7.64
N VAL A 86 4.03 4.10 -6.65
CA VAL A 86 4.05 4.50 -5.23
C VAL A 86 5.47 4.80 -4.73
N ARG A 87 6.48 4.00 -5.12
CA ARG A 87 7.90 4.23 -4.76
C ARG A 87 8.45 5.58 -5.23
N GLY A 88 7.87 6.19 -6.28
CA GLY A 88 8.36 7.43 -6.91
C GLY A 88 7.48 8.66 -6.70
N ALA A 89 6.18 8.48 -6.51
CA ALA A 89 5.19 9.56 -6.51
C ALA A 89 5.39 10.59 -5.37
N GLY A 90 6.07 10.21 -4.29
CA GLY A 90 6.37 11.09 -3.16
C GLY A 90 7.58 12.00 -3.37
N ARG A 91 8.30 11.91 -4.50
CA ARG A 91 9.44 12.79 -4.83
C ARG A 91 9.06 14.27 -4.74
N SER A 92 7.92 14.64 -5.31
CA SER A 92 7.41 16.02 -5.26
C SER A 92 5.89 16.06 -5.43
N ARG A 93 5.26 17.18 -5.06
CA ARG A 93 3.83 17.39 -5.34
C ARG A 93 3.52 17.34 -6.84
N ARG A 94 4.42 17.84 -7.69
CA ARG A 94 4.26 17.78 -9.16
C ARG A 94 4.23 16.33 -9.64
N GLU A 95 5.12 15.49 -9.11
CA GLU A 95 5.15 14.06 -9.43
C GLU A 95 3.83 13.38 -9.06
N TYR A 96 3.37 13.61 -7.83
CA TYR A 96 2.10 13.07 -7.35
C TYR A 96 0.89 13.52 -8.19
N LEU A 97 0.82 14.79 -8.59
CA LEU A 97 -0.34 15.27 -9.33
C LEU A 97 -0.37 14.79 -10.79
N HIS A 98 0.80 14.84 -11.45
CA HIS A 98 0.86 14.71 -12.90
C HIS A 98 1.30 13.33 -13.38
N ASN A 99 1.99 12.54 -12.55
CA ASN A 99 2.58 11.26 -12.96
C ASN A 99 2.10 10.07 -12.11
N PHE A 100 1.38 10.30 -11.01
CA PHE A 100 0.83 9.24 -10.18
C PHE A 100 -0.66 9.07 -10.46
N HIS A 101 -1.02 8.07 -11.26
CA HIS A 101 -2.40 7.85 -11.73
C HIS A 101 -3.12 6.72 -11.00
N PHE A 102 -2.68 6.46 -9.77
CA PHE A 102 -3.25 5.46 -8.88
C PHE A 102 -3.73 6.10 -7.56
N LYS A 103 -4.24 7.34 -7.60
CA LYS A 103 -4.71 8.03 -6.39
C LYS A 103 -5.94 7.32 -5.81
N VAL A 104 -6.83 6.84 -6.67
CA VAL A 104 -8.00 6.04 -6.28
C VAL A 104 -7.56 4.75 -5.61
N MET A 105 -6.72 3.95 -6.29
CA MET A 105 -6.19 2.69 -5.78
C MET A 105 -5.50 2.87 -4.43
N HIS A 106 -4.59 3.83 -4.32
CA HIS A 106 -3.85 4.08 -3.08
C HIS A 106 -4.79 4.48 -1.94
N PHE A 107 -5.76 5.35 -2.20
CA PHE A 107 -6.75 5.74 -1.19
C PHE A 107 -7.56 4.54 -0.71
N LEU A 108 -8.14 3.78 -1.63
CA LEU A 108 -9.00 2.64 -1.30
C LEU A 108 -8.24 1.54 -0.56
N LEU A 109 -7.02 1.19 -0.99
CA LEU A 109 -6.19 0.23 -0.26
C LEU A 109 -5.84 0.74 1.14
N THR A 110 -5.52 2.03 1.30
CA THR A 110 -5.19 2.60 2.62
C THR A 110 -6.38 2.53 3.57
N GLU A 111 -7.58 2.89 3.09
CA GLU A 111 -8.81 2.83 3.88
C GLU A 111 -9.20 1.38 4.19
N ALA A 112 -9.08 0.46 3.22
CA ALA A 112 -9.37 -0.95 3.42
C ALA A 112 -8.55 -1.55 4.57
N LEU A 113 -7.24 -1.26 4.61
CA LEU A 113 -6.38 -1.72 5.71
C LEU A 113 -6.74 -1.05 7.05
N SER A 114 -7.20 0.19 7.03
CA SER A 114 -7.69 0.86 8.24
C SER A 114 -8.96 0.20 8.78
N ASP A 115 -9.93 -0.10 7.91
CA ASP A 115 -11.21 -0.70 8.28
C ASP A 115 -11.05 -2.15 8.76
N LEU A 116 -10.22 -2.95 8.08
CA LEU A 116 -9.90 -4.32 8.51
C LEU A 116 -9.22 -4.35 9.87
N ARG A 117 -8.30 -3.42 10.15
CA ARG A 117 -7.66 -3.29 11.46
C ARG A 117 -8.59 -2.77 12.55
N GLY A 118 -9.64 -2.05 12.17
CA GLY A 118 -10.69 -1.58 13.07
C GLY A 118 -11.67 -2.69 13.50
N ALA A 119 -11.69 -3.82 12.79
CA ALA A 119 -12.53 -4.95 13.14
C ALA A 119 -12.13 -5.56 14.49
N GLN A 120 -13.12 -5.91 15.31
CA GLN A 120 -12.90 -6.41 16.67
C GLN A 120 -12.07 -7.71 16.72
N SER A 121 -12.13 -8.52 15.66
CA SER A 121 -11.38 -9.76 15.52
C SER A 121 -9.90 -9.57 15.15
N HIS A 122 -9.49 -8.38 14.71
CA HIS A 122 -8.14 -8.15 14.24
C HIS A 122 -7.15 -8.07 15.42
N PRO A 123 -6.06 -8.86 15.42
CA PRO A 123 -5.05 -8.78 16.47
C PRO A 123 -4.30 -7.45 16.41
N ARG A 124 -3.69 -7.03 17.51
CA ARG A 124 -2.96 -5.73 17.52
C ARG A 124 -1.83 -5.67 16.49
N CYS A 125 -1.14 -6.79 16.29
CA CYS A 125 -0.07 -6.95 15.32
C CYS A 125 -0.13 -8.37 14.74
N LEU A 126 0.43 -8.55 13.55
CA LEU A 126 0.53 -9.82 12.83
C LEU A 126 2.02 -10.15 12.64
N HIS A 127 2.34 -11.45 12.72
CA HIS A 127 3.66 -11.97 12.44
C HIS A 127 3.65 -12.63 11.07
N VAL A 128 4.43 -12.11 10.13
CA VAL A 128 4.34 -12.46 8.71
C VAL A 128 5.71 -12.59 8.06
N TYR A 129 5.74 -13.24 6.91
CA TYR A 129 6.93 -13.49 6.12
C TYR A 129 6.81 -12.84 4.74
N ARG A 130 7.93 -12.41 4.17
CA ARG A 130 7.98 -11.88 2.80
C ARG A 130 9.31 -12.27 2.16
N GLY A 131 9.25 -13.11 1.13
CA GLY A 131 10.40 -13.41 0.27
C GLY A 131 10.47 -12.45 -0.91
N VAL A 132 11.69 -12.09 -1.32
CA VAL A 132 11.95 -11.30 -2.52
C VAL A 132 13.23 -11.78 -3.21
N GLY A 133 13.19 -11.83 -4.55
CA GLY A 133 14.37 -12.13 -5.39
C GLY A 133 15.43 -11.02 -5.47
N VAL A 134 15.48 -10.12 -4.49
CA VAL A 134 16.42 -8.99 -4.45
C VAL A 134 17.13 -8.96 -3.11
N ARG A 135 18.46 -8.91 -3.16
CA ARG A 135 19.30 -8.86 -1.95
C ARG A 135 19.26 -7.47 -1.30
N PHE A 136 18.76 -7.39 -0.08
CA PHE A 136 18.79 -6.17 0.73
C PHE A 136 19.95 -6.14 1.73
N ILE A 137 20.40 -4.93 2.05
CA ILE A 137 21.51 -4.66 2.97
C ILE A 137 21.02 -3.68 4.04
N THR A 138 21.19 -4.06 5.31
CA THR A 138 20.91 -3.22 6.48
C THR A 138 21.71 -3.74 7.68
N ARG A 139 21.52 -3.12 8.86
CA ARG A 139 22.09 -3.56 10.13
C ARG A 139 21.05 -3.44 11.25
N PRO A 140 21.16 -4.25 12.32
CA PRO A 140 20.31 -4.10 13.51
C PRO A 140 20.29 -2.66 14.04
N GLY A 141 19.14 -2.25 14.57
CA GLY A 141 18.90 -0.91 15.12
C GLY A 141 18.53 0.16 14.10
N ARG A 142 18.66 -0.09 12.79
CA ARG A 142 18.18 0.85 11.74
C ARG A 142 16.65 0.92 11.74
N ILE A 143 16.12 2.10 11.46
CA ILE A 143 14.71 2.29 11.11
C ILE A 143 14.61 2.31 9.59
N VAL A 144 13.69 1.51 9.05
CA VAL A 144 13.48 1.31 7.62
C VAL A 144 11.98 1.33 7.30
N ARG A 145 11.66 1.43 6.01
CA ARG A 145 10.28 1.40 5.50
C ARG A 145 10.27 0.78 4.10
N PHE A 146 9.21 0.04 3.76
CA PHE A 146 9.09 -0.55 2.42
C PHE A 146 8.82 0.50 1.33
N GLY A 147 8.12 1.60 1.65
CA GLY A 147 7.90 2.70 0.71
C GLY A 147 6.89 2.41 -0.39
N GLN A 148 6.14 1.34 -0.25
CA GLN A 148 5.08 0.88 -1.13
C GLN A 148 4.17 -0.03 -0.30
N PHE A 149 3.06 -0.45 -0.89
CA PHE A 149 2.34 -1.58 -0.32
C PHE A 149 3.21 -2.84 -0.43
N ALA A 150 3.30 -3.59 0.66
CA ALA A 150 4.13 -4.77 0.75
C ALA A 150 3.27 -5.97 1.13
N SER A 151 3.12 -6.90 0.21
CA SER A 151 2.50 -8.19 0.45
C SER A 151 3.41 -9.07 1.31
N ALA A 152 2.84 -9.70 2.31
CA ALA A 152 3.48 -10.69 3.14
C ALA A 152 2.50 -11.84 3.35
N SER A 153 2.94 -12.97 3.87
CA SER A 153 2.08 -14.12 4.16
C SER A 153 2.21 -14.52 5.63
N LEU A 154 1.14 -15.01 6.22
CA LEU A 154 1.18 -15.72 7.50
C LEU A 154 1.97 -17.04 7.38
N LEU A 155 2.12 -17.55 6.16
CA LEU A 155 2.79 -18.80 5.84
C LEU A 155 4.21 -18.54 5.30
N ARG A 156 5.21 -19.05 6.01
CA ARG A 156 6.63 -18.92 5.63
C ARG A 156 6.93 -19.57 4.27
N ASN A 157 6.41 -20.78 4.03
CA ASN A 157 6.65 -21.54 2.80
C ASN A 157 6.08 -20.84 1.55
N VAL A 158 4.92 -20.20 1.68
CA VAL A 158 4.34 -19.37 0.61
C VAL A 158 5.29 -18.23 0.28
N SER A 159 5.80 -17.53 1.29
CA SER A 159 6.72 -16.40 1.10
C SER A 159 8.02 -16.77 0.37
N GLU A 160 8.57 -17.95 0.66
CA GLU A 160 9.81 -18.45 0.05
C GLU A 160 9.67 -18.72 -1.46
N SER A 161 8.44 -18.98 -1.94
CA SER A 161 8.17 -19.18 -3.37
C SER A 161 8.33 -17.91 -4.23
N TYR A 162 8.23 -16.71 -3.64
CA TYR A 162 8.41 -15.42 -4.35
C TYR A 162 9.87 -14.95 -4.42
N GLY A 163 10.79 -15.71 -3.83
CA GLY A 163 12.23 -15.49 -3.92
C GLY A 163 12.94 -15.57 -2.57
N THR A 164 14.17 -16.07 -2.60
CA THR A 164 14.94 -16.40 -1.39
C THR A 164 16.11 -15.45 -1.11
N SER A 165 16.48 -14.58 -2.08
CA SER A 165 17.64 -13.69 -1.94
C SER A 165 17.53 -12.76 -0.72
N THR A 166 16.32 -12.35 -0.35
CA THR A 166 16.06 -11.82 0.98
C THR A 166 14.71 -12.29 1.48
N THR A 167 14.71 -12.85 2.69
CA THR A 167 13.50 -13.18 3.45
C THR A 167 13.35 -12.19 4.58
N PHE A 168 12.17 -11.57 4.66
CA PHE A 168 11.77 -10.73 5.78
C PHE A 168 10.87 -11.52 6.70
N GLU A 169 11.12 -11.42 7.99
CA GLU A 169 10.23 -11.84 9.07
C GLU A 169 9.80 -10.58 9.80
N VAL A 170 8.50 -10.29 9.79
CA VAL A 170 7.96 -8.97 10.08
C VAL A 170 6.86 -9.06 11.13
N ASP A 171 7.07 -8.38 12.27
CA ASP A 171 5.98 -8.04 13.19
C ASP A 171 5.36 -6.71 12.71
N THR A 172 4.24 -6.76 11.98
CA THR A 172 3.51 -5.58 11.50
C THR A 172 2.33 -5.26 12.41
N CYS A 173 2.13 -3.99 12.73
CA CYS A 173 0.96 -3.53 13.50
C CYS A 173 0.03 -2.64 12.66
N HIS A 174 0.40 -2.37 11.41
CA HIS A 174 -0.38 -1.60 10.45
C HIS A 174 -0.81 -2.38 9.20
N GLY A 175 -0.30 -3.60 9.01
CA GLY A 175 -0.82 -4.53 8.02
C GLY A 175 -2.14 -5.16 8.44
N ALA A 176 -2.89 -5.66 7.46
CA ALA A 176 -4.14 -6.37 7.67
C ALA A 176 -4.17 -7.66 6.86
N ASP A 177 -4.83 -8.69 7.41
CA ASP A 177 -5.17 -9.92 6.69
C ASP A 177 -6.20 -9.60 5.60
N ILE A 178 -5.83 -9.89 4.34
CA ILE A 178 -6.67 -9.65 3.18
C ILE A 178 -7.08 -10.96 2.48
N ARG A 179 -6.88 -12.12 3.12
CA ARG A 179 -7.20 -13.45 2.59
C ARG A 179 -8.57 -13.53 1.92
N ASN A 180 -9.60 -13.01 2.60
CA ASN A 180 -10.99 -13.08 2.10
C ASN A 180 -11.27 -12.16 0.91
N PHE A 181 -10.34 -11.27 0.59
CA PHE A 181 -10.42 -10.28 -0.49
C PHE A 181 -9.38 -10.54 -1.58
N SER A 182 -8.48 -11.52 -1.39
CA SER A 182 -7.43 -11.86 -2.33
C SER A 182 -7.96 -12.73 -3.48
N TYR A 183 -7.22 -12.72 -4.59
CA TYR A 183 -7.35 -13.67 -5.68
C TYR A 183 -6.82 -15.06 -5.30
N TYR A 184 -5.82 -15.13 -4.39
CA TYR A 184 -5.24 -16.36 -3.85
C TYR A 184 -5.45 -16.46 -2.32
N PRO A 185 -6.64 -16.87 -1.85
CA PRO A 185 -6.89 -17.00 -0.41
C PRO A 185 -5.94 -17.97 0.32
N GLU A 186 -5.36 -18.93 -0.39
CA GLU A 186 -4.37 -19.89 0.12
C GLU A 186 -3.02 -19.26 0.44
N GLU A 187 -2.72 -18.07 -0.09
CA GLU A 187 -1.49 -17.36 0.24
C GLU A 187 -1.51 -16.75 1.65
N GLU A 188 -2.68 -16.70 2.30
CA GLU A 188 -2.87 -16.06 3.61
C GLU A 188 -2.23 -14.67 3.68
N GLU A 189 -2.50 -13.89 2.64
CA GLU A 189 -1.84 -12.63 2.38
C GLU A 189 -2.21 -11.57 3.44
N VAL A 190 -1.17 -10.93 3.98
CA VAL A 190 -1.24 -9.73 4.80
C VAL A 190 -0.63 -8.59 4.01
N LEU A 191 -1.40 -7.53 3.81
CA LEU A 191 -0.94 -6.35 3.09
C LEU A 191 -0.50 -5.26 4.06
N ILE A 192 0.74 -4.80 3.91
CA ILE A 192 1.36 -3.79 4.77
C ILE A 192 1.35 -2.42 4.06
N PRO A 193 0.90 -1.33 4.71
CA PRO A 193 0.82 -0.02 4.07
C PRO A 193 2.19 0.66 3.93
N PRO A 194 2.34 1.61 2.98
CA PRO A 194 3.63 2.24 2.68
C PRO A 194 4.18 3.12 3.81
N PHE A 195 3.36 3.52 4.79
CA PHE A 195 3.74 4.43 5.87
C PHE A 195 4.24 3.74 7.14
N GLU A 196 4.14 2.41 7.26
CA GLU A 196 4.64 1.72 8.46
C GLU A 196 6.16 1.71 8.48
N THR A 197 6.74 2.06 9.63
CA THR A 197 8.18 2.04 9.86
C THR A 197 8.55 0.87 10.74
N PHE A 198 9.71 0.29 10.46
CA PHE A 198 10.19 -0.91 11.14
C PHE A 198 11.58 -0.68 11.71
N ARG A 199 11.80 -1.17 12.92
CA ARG A 199 13.14 -1.34 13.47
C ARG A 199 13.68 -2.69 13.02
N VAL A 200 14.88 -2.68 12.45
CA VAL A 200 15.63 -3.91 12.17
C VAL A 200 16.10 -4.50 13.50
N THR A 201 15.60 -5.67 13.86
CA THR A 201 15.97 -6.35 15.12
C THR A 201 17.13 -7.30 14.92
N ASN A 202 17.19 -7.97 13.77
CA ASN A 202 18.24 -8.91 13.45
C ASN A 202 18.51 -8.97 11.93
N VAL A 203 19.73 -9.33 11.56
CA VAL A 203 20.14 -9.61 10.18
C VAL A 203 21.06 -10.82 10.20
N THR A 204 20.64 -11.93 9.60
CA THR A 204 21.48 -13.12 9.41
C THR A 204 21.72 -13.35 7.92
N ARG A 205 22.83 -14.04 7.62
CA ARG A 205 23.25 -14.34 6.24
C ARG A 205 23.68 -15.79 6.17
N GLU A 206 23.18 -16.50 5.17
CA GLU A 206 23.55 -17.87 4.88
C GLU A 206 23.88 -17.95 3.39
N GLY A 207 25.18 -18.01 3.07
CA GLY A 207 25.65 -17.83 1.70
C GLY A 207 25.20 -16.49 1.10
N ASP A 208 24.44 -16.56 0.02
CA ASP A 208 23.89 -15.38 -0.66
C ASP A 208 22.54 -14.90 -0.12
N ASP A 209 21.85 -15.75 0.64
CA ASP A 209 20.55 -15.44 1.21
C ASP A 209 20.70 -14.57 2.46
N VAL A 210 19.74 -13.66 2.64
CA VAL A 210 19.71 -12.71 3.75
C VAL A 210 18.37 -12.81 4.46
N HIS A 211 18.40 -13.06 5.76
CA HIS A 211 17.19 -13.04 6.60
C HIS A 211 17.19 -11.77 7.45
N ILE A 212 16.12 -10.99 7.35
CA ILE A 212 15.97 -9.70 8.04
C ILE A 212 14.73 -9.73 8.91
N GLN A 213 14.93 -9.56 10.22
CA GLN A 213 13.83 -9.44 11.17
C GLN A 213 13.48 -7.97 11.39
N LEU A 214 12.20 -7.67 11.27
CA LEU A 214 11.63 -6.33 11.36
C LEU A 214 10.54 -6.32 12.44
N ARG A 215 10.59 -5.32 13.32
CA ARG A 215 9.52 -5.05 14.28
C ARG A 215 8.91 -3.69 14.02
N SER A 216 7.58 -3.62 14.00
CA SER A 216 6.85 -2.36 13.90
C SER A 216 7.37 -1.36 14.93
N HIS A 217 7.75 -0.18 14.43
CA HIS A 217 8.33 0.91 15.21
C HIS A 217 7.38 2.11 15.33
N GLY A 218 6.50 2.29 14.34
CA GLY A 218 5.56 3.41 14.27
C GLY A 218 5.21 3.75 12.83
N VAL A 219 4.76 4.98 12.59
CA VAL A 219 4.34 5.46 11.27
C VAL A 219 5.14 6.68 10.84
N HIS A 220 5.41 6.78 9.54
CA HIS A 220 5.97 7.97 8.90
C HIS A 220 5.21 8.27 7.62
N SER A 221 4.82 9.52 7.45
CA SER A 221 4.10 9.97 6.27
C SER A 221 4.49 11.41 5.96
N LYS A 222 5.06 11.62 4.77
CA LYS A 222 5.41 12.95 4.25
C LYS A 222 4.17 13.70 3.76
N TYR A 223 3.16 12.96 3.31
CA TYR A 223 1.95 13.50 2.71
C TYR A 223 0.72 13.29 3.61
N ASN A 224 -0.16 14.27 3.66
CA ASN A 224 -1.49 14.07 4.24
C ASN A 224 -2.49 14.85 3.42
N CYS A 225 -3.46 14.14 2.83
CA CYS A 225 -4.49 14.69 1.96
C CYS A 225 -3.90 15.45 0.77
N ALA A 226 -2.87 14.88 0.13
CA ALA A 226 -2.02 15.52 -0.86
C ALA A 226 -2.81 16.09 -2.05
N TRP A 227 -3.87 15.40 -2.48
CA TRP A 227 -4.76 15.84 -3.55
C TRP A 227 -5.29 17.25 -3.35
N PHE A 228 -5.56 17.63 -2.10
CA PHE A 228 -6.19 18.90 -1.75
C PHE A 228 -5.21 19.99 -1.31
N ARG A 229 -3.92 19.69 -1.21
CA ARG A 229 -2.93 20.69 -0.81
C ARG A 229 -2.77 21.67 -1.97
N GLY A 230 -3.38 22.84 -1.92
CA GLY A 230 -3.33 23.85 -2.99
C GLY A 230 -4.69 24.50 -3.34
N ASP A 231 -5.81 23.90 -2.91
CA ASP A 231 -7.17 24.42 -3.15
C ASP A 231 -7.73 25.25 -1.98
N GLY A 232 -6.86 25.85 -1.16
CA GLY A 232 -7.29 26.81 -0.14
C GLY A 232 -7.52 28.19 -0.76
N PRO A 233 -8.55 28.96 -0.34
CA PRO A 233 -8.63 30.38 -0.66
C PRO A 233 -7.49 31.07 0.07
N GLY A 234 -6.39 31.32 -0.64
CA GLY A 234 -5.16 31.82 -0.08
C GLY A 234 -4.17 32.28 -1.14
N GLN A 235 -4.68 32.78 -2.27
CA GLN A 235 -3.91 33.72 -3.10
C GLN A 235 -4.22 35.11 -2.57
N GLY A 236 -3.39 35.58 -1.64
CA GLY A 236 -3.23 37.01 -1.40
C GLY A 236 -2.63 37.64 -2.64
N HIS A 237 -3.48 38.09 -3.55
CA HIS A 237 -3.18 39.09 -4.57
C HIS A 237 -4.29 40.13 -4.54
N LEU A 238 -4.15 41.12 -3.67
CA LEU A 238 -4.73 42.43 -3.88
C LEU A 238 -3.67 43.49 -3.52
N TRP A 239 -2.94 43.85 -4.60
CA TRP A 239 -2.38 45.15 -4.94
C TRP A 239 -1.25 45.75 -4.09
N GLY A 240 -0.07 45.83 -4.72
CA GLY A 240 0.81 46.97 -4.57
C GLY A 240 0.56 48.02 -5.67
N THR A 241 1.02 49.23 -5.36
CA THR A 241 1.20 50.45 -6.18
C THR A 241 0.06 51.46 -6.22
N GLY A 242 0.40 52.70 -5.86
CA GLY A 242 -0.43 53.91 -5.88
C GLY A 242 -0.09 54.84 -4.73
#